data_AF-A0A7W0KS90-F1
#
_entry.id   AF-A0A7W0KS90-F1
#
_cell.length_a   1.000
_cell.length_b   1.000
_cell.length_c   1.000
_cell.angle_alpha   90.00
_cell.angle_beta   90.00
_cell.angle_gamma   90.00
#
_symmetry.space_group_name_H-M   'P 1'
#
loop_
_entity.id
_entity.type
_entity.pdbx_description
1 polymer ?
#
loop_
_entity_poly.entity_id
_entity_poly.type
_entity_poly.pdbx_seq_one_letter_code
_entity_poly.pdbx_strand_id
1 'polypeptide(L)' 'MTEIRPVTELGYADALAELESILDRLEHDEPDVDLVAADVARAADLVRHCRERIAAARLKVEEVVGDLTPDSDAADT' A
#
# COMPACT_ATOMS: atom_id res chain seq x y z
N MET A 1 -24.33 -3.53 -5.14
CA MET A 1 -23.45 -4.48 -4.45
C MET A 1 -22.03 -4.10 -4.85
N THR A 2 -21.28 -3.44 -3.97
CA THR A 2 -19.90 -3.04 -4.26
C THR A 2 -19.06 -4.31 -4.40
N GLU A 3 -18.57 -4.59 -5.61
CA GLU A 3 -17.68 -5.72 -5.85
C GLU A 3 -16.40 -5.54 -5.04
N ILE A 4 -16.11 -6.49 -4.15
CA ILE A 4 -14.82 -6.55 -3.47
C ILE A 4 -13.80 -7.05 -4.49
N ARG A 5 -13.07 -6.12 -5.09
CA ARG A 5 -11.95 -6.45 -5.98
C ARG A 5 -10.80 -7.08 -5.18
N PRO A 6 -10.06 -8.04 -5.77
CA PRO A 6 -8.87 -8.57 -5.12
C PRO A 6 -7.83 -7.44 -4.91
N VAL A 7 -7.18 -7.42 -3.75
CA VAL A 7 -6.25 -6.34 -3.37
C VAL A 7 -5.11 -6.15 -4.38
N THR A 8 -4.71 -7.22 -5.07
CA THR A 8 -3.68 -7.23 -6.11
C THR A 8 -4.03 -6.38 -7.33
N GLU A 9 -5.31 -6.12 -7.58
CA GLU A 9 -5.78 -5.27 -8.69
C GLU A 9 -5.89 -3.79 -8.31
N LEU A 10 -5.69 -3.44 -7.04
CA LEU A 10 -5.85 -2.08 -6.56
C LEU A 10 -4.59 -1.23 -6.81
N GLY A 11 -4.80 0.02 -7.23
CA GLY A 11 -3.79 1.06 -7.11
C GLY A 11 -3.54 1.42 -5.64
N TYR A 12 -2.45 2.15 -5.37
CA TYR A 12 -2.15 2.62 -4.00
C TYR A 12 -3.27 3.53 -3.46
N ALA A 13 -3.75 4.47 -4.28
CA ALA A 13 -4.82 5.40 -3.89
C ALA A 13 -6.13 4.66 -3.59
N ASP A 14 -6.54 3.71 -4.45
CA ASP A 14 -7.73 2.90 -4.25
C ASP A 14 -7.63 2.08 -2.96
N ALA A 15 -6.49 1.43 -2.71
CA ALA A 15 -6.27 0.64 -1.52
C ALA A 15 -6.29 1.49 -0.24
N LEU A 16 -5.78 2.72 -0.30
CA LEU A 16 -5.82 3.67 0.82
C LEU A 16 -7.24 4.16 1.09
N ALA A 17 -8.00 4.52 0.05
CA ALA A 17 -9.40 4.95 0.20
C ALA A 17 -10.29 3.83 0.77
N GLU A 18 -10.04 2.58 0.38
CA GLU A 18 -10.73 1.43 0.97
C GLU A 18 -10.35 1.23 2.45
N LEU A 19 -9.08 1.43 2.80
CA LEU A 19 -8.62 1.35 4.19
C LEU A 19 -9.27 2.42 5.07
N GLU A 20 -9.36 3.66 4.58
CA GLU A 20 -10.09 4.76 5.26
C GLU A 20 -11.55 4.39 5.47
N SER A 21 -12.21 3.82 4.46
CA SER A 21 -13.61 3.37 4.57
C SER A 21 -13.79 2.24 5.58
N ILE A 22 -12.78 1.38 5.77
CA ILE A 22 -12.80 0.33 6.81
C ILE A 22 -12.62 0.95 8.18
N LEU A 23 -11.66 1.87 8.34
CA LEU A 23 -11.43 2.58 9.60
C LEU A 23 -12.69 3.31 10.07
N ASP A 24 -13.36 4.03 9.16
CA ASP A 24 -14.62 4.68 9.45
C ASP A 24 -15.63 3.69 10.05
N ARG A 25 -15.83 2.52 9.43
CA ARG A 25 -16.76 1.49 9.95
C ARG A 25 -16.38 0.96 11.33
N LEU A 26 -15.09 0.76 11.57
CA LEU A 26 -14.58 0.24 12.85
C LEU A 26 -14.70 1.27 13.98
N GLU A 27 -14.70 2.57 13.66
CA GLU A 27 -14.77 3.67 14.63
C GLU A 27 -16.21 4.07 14.99
N HIS A 28 -17.23 3.48 14.37
CA HIS A 28 -18.63 3.74 14.75
C HIS A 28 -18.95 3.22 16.17
N ASP A 29 -19.89 3.88 16.86
CA ASP A 29 -20.23 3.61 18.27
C ASP A 29 -20.71 2.17 18.56
N GLU A 30 -21.26 1.47 17.57
CA GLU A 30 -21.71 0.07 17.67
C GLU A 30 -21.26 -0.75 16.44
N PRO A 31 -19.98 -1.16 16.39
CA PRO A 31 -19.49 -1.99 15.30
C PRO A 31 -19.95 -3.44 15.50
N ASP A 32 -20.47 -4.06 14.44
CA ASP A 32 -20.83 -5.48 14.45
C ASP A 32 -19.55 -6.33 14.62
N VAL A 33 -19.42 -7.01 15.77
CA VAL A 33 -18.23 -7.79 16.14
C VAL A 33 -17.89 -8.87 15.11
N ASP A 34 -18.90 -9.44 14.44
CA ASP A 34 -18.67 -10.43 13.38
C ASP A 34 -18.10 -9.78 12.11
N LEU A 35 -18.48 -8.53 11.82
CA LEU A 35 -17.91 -7.74 10.72
C LEU A 35 -16.53 -7.18 11.05
N VAL A 36 -16.24 -6.87 12.32
CA VAL A 36 -14.93 -6.36 12.76
C VAL A 36 -13.81 -7.31 12.34
N ALA A 37 -13.99 -8.62 12.52
CA ALA A 37 -12.99 -9.61 12.12
C ALA A 37 -12.73 -9.59 10.60
N ALA A 38 -13.78 -9.48 9.79
CA ALA A 38 -13.67 -9.42 8.34
C ALA A 38 -13.03 -8.10 7.86
N ASP A 39 -13.42 -6.99 8.46
CA ASP A 39 -12.88 -5.65 8.18
C ASP A 39 -11.39 -5.56 8.53
N VAL A 40 -10.98 -6.09 9.70
CA VAL A 40 -9.57 -6.16 10.09
C VAL A 40 -8.76 -7.07 9.17
N ALA A 41 -9.31 -8.23 8.77
CA ALA A 41 -8.64 -9.12 7.83
C ALA A 41 -8.41 -8.43 6.47
N ARG A 42 -9.43 -7.74 5.96
CA ARG A 42 -9.34 -6.96 4.72
C ARG A 42 -8.34 -5.81 4.84
N ALA A 43 -8.36 -5.07 5.96
CA ALA A 43 -7.40 -4.01 6.22
C ALA A 43 -5.95 -4.52 6.24
N ALA A 44 -5.71 -5.69 6.84
CA ALA A 44 -4.38 -6.31 6.86
C ALA A 44 -3.86 -6.61 5.44
N ASP A 45 -4.72 -7.13 4.57
CA ASP A 45 -4.39 -7.37 3.17
C ASP A 45 -4.08 -6.08 2.39
N LEU A 46 -4.89 -5.03 2.58
CA LEU A 46 -4.67 -3.72 1.98
C LEU A 46 -3.34 -3.09 2.43
N VAL A 47 -3.04 -3.16 3.74
CA VAL A 47 -1.78 -2.64 4.30
C VAL A 47 -0.58 -3.37 3.72
N ARG A 48 -0.65 -4.71 3.62
CA ARG A 48 0.41 -5.52 3.01
C ARG A 48 0.66 -5.10 1.55
N HIS A 49 -0.41 -5.00 0.75
CA HIS A 49 -0.34 -4.55 -0.63
C HIS A 49 0.27 -3.14 -0.75
N CYS A 50 -0.17 -2.19 0.07
CA CYS A 50 0.38 -0.84 0.10
C CYS A 50 1.89 -0.83 0.39
N ARG A 51 2.35 -1.65 1.34
CA ARG A 51 3.79 -1.78 1.67
C ARG A 51 4.60 -2.36 0.52
N GLU A 52 4.09 -3.41 -0.14
CA GLU A 52 4.73 -4.01 -1.32
C GLU A 52 4.88 -2.98 -2.46
N ARG A 53 3.82 -2.19 -2.72
CA ARG A 53 3.87 -1.11 -3.71
C ARG A 53 4.88 -0.01 -3.38
N ILE A 54 4.94 0.40 -2.11
CA ILE A 54 5.93 1.39 -1.65
C ILE A 54 7.34 0.86 -1.83
N ALA A 55 7.59 -0.41 -1.48
CA ALA A 55 8.90 -1.04 -1.66
C ALA A 55 9.30 -1.10 -3.15
N ALA A 56 8.40 -1.52 -4.02
CA ALA A 56 8.63 -1.53 -5.47
C ALA A 56 8.92 -0.13 -6.03
N ALA A 57 8.17 0.89 -5.57
CA ALA A 57 8.41 2.28 -5.98
C ALA A 57 9.79 2.78 -5.53
N ARG A 58 10.22 2.45 -4.30
CA ARG A 58 11.56 2.81 -3.79
C ARG A 58 12.67 2.20 -4.62
N LEU A 59 12.59 0.90 -4.91
CA LEU A 59 13.56 0.22 -5.78
C LEU A 59 13.65 0.88 -7.16
N LYS A 60 12.50 1.24 -7.75
CA LYS A 60 12.50 1.90 -9.06
C LYS A 60 13.13 3.28 -9.02
N VAL A 61 12.93 4.04 -7.94
CA VAL A 61 13.59 5.33 -7.74
C VAL A 61 15.10 5.15 -7.57
N GLU A 62 15.54 4.17 -6.78
CA GLU A 62 16.97 3.87 -6.59
C GLU A 62 17.67 3.49 -7.90
N GLU A 63 17.03 2.66 -8.73
CA GLU A 63 17.52 2.31 -10.08
C GLU A 63 17.69 3.56 -10.96
N VAL A 64 16.66 4.40 -11.04
CA VAL A 64 16.71 5.64 -11.85
C VAL A 64 17.77 6.60 -11.33
N VAL A 65 17.92 6.75 -10.01
CA VAL A 65 18.95 7.62 -9.43
C VAL A 65 20.35 7.07 -9.70
N GLY A 66 20.55 5.75 -9.60
CA GLY A 66 21.82 5.09 -9.93
C GLY A 66 22.21 5.25 -11.39
N ASP A 67 21.27 5.15 -12.31
CA ASP A 67 21.49 5.39 -13.75
C ASP A 67 21.87 6.85 -14.05
N LEU A 68 21.39 7.80 -13.23
CA LEU A 68 21.65 9.23 -13.39
C LEU A 68 22.95 9.70 -12.75
N THR A 69 23.58 8.92 -11.87
CA THR A 69 24.93 9.21 -11.36
C THR A 69 25.96 8.76 -12.40
N PRO A 70 26.60 9.69 -13.15
CA PRO A 70 27.71 9.30 -14.02
C PRO A 70 28.85 8.78 -13.16
N ASP A 71 29.52 7.75 -13.65
CA ASP A 71 30.70 7.08 -13.09
C ASP A 71 31.71 8.11 -12.55
N SER A 72 31.57 8.50 -11.28
CA SER A 72 32.48 9.41 -10.59
C SER A 72 33.49 8.57 -9.81
N ASP A 73 34.14 7.64 -10.52
CA ASP A 73 35.31 6.88 -10.07
C ASP A 73 36.54 7.18 -10.95
N ALA A 74 36.63 8.43 -11.42
CA ALA A 74 37.83 8.98 -12.07
C ALA A 74 38.36 10.19 -11.30
N ALA A 75 38.54 10.07 -9.98
CA ALA A 75 39.39 10.96 -9.19
C ALA A 75 39.74 10.36 -7.82
N ASP A 76 40.71 9.47 -7.77
CA ASP A 76 41.74 9.59 -6.74
C ASP A 76 43.06 9.07 -7.31
N THR A 77 44.03 9.99 -7.35
CA THR A 77 45.43 9.80 -7.78
C THR A 77 46.26 9.45 -6.56
#